data_AF-A0A2G8KLB8-F1
#
_entry.id   AF-A0A2G8KLB8-F1
#
_cell.length_a   1.000
_cell.length_b   1.000
_cell.length_c   1.000
_cell.angle_alpha   90.00
_cell.angle_beta   90.00
_cell.angle_gamma   90.00
#
_symmetry.space_group_name_H-M   'P 1'
#
loop_
_entity.id
_entity.type
_entity.pdbx_description
1 polymer ?
#
loop_
_entity_poly.entity_id
_entity_poly.type
_entity_poly.pdbx_seq_one_letter_code
_entity_poly.pdbx_strand_id
1 'polypeptide(L)'
;IPTVLKSFKVPQLALPLVRCFNSHDGHDGSFKFSDLNIQLTRHHRPKPDYGKLMFGKNFSDHMFEVQWSKENGWEEPRIAPLHNLSLHPAATSLQYAIELKRAPAVRSSPSGGHPLPPDWLDAPPLSYRSASRQNMKECPSIFRYANVELFATGRGPQNDKFVQASSVIQDETDETAGPSSSTSNTSMVESPVGIKKYTKQIYTKTGELIRNHPEA
;
A
#
# COMPACT_ATOMS: atom_id res chain seq x y z
N ILE A 1 -10.46 16.69 11.62
CA ILE A 1 -10.47 16.18 10.23
C ILE A 1 -9.29 16.83 9.51
N PRO A 2 -8.25 16.09 9.11
CA PRO A 2 -7.07 16.70 8.48
C PRO A 2 -7.40 17.33 7.13
N THR A 3 -6.52 18.22 6.71
CA THR A 3 -6.66 19.22 5.65
C THR A 3 -7.03 18.66 4.27
N VAL A 4 -6.69 17.40 3.97
CA VAL A 4 -6.88 16.79 2.63
C VAL A 4 -8.23 16.05 2.50
N LEU A 5 -8.75 15.45 3.57
CA LEU A 5 -10.04 14.75 3.56
C LEU A 5 -11.24 15.66 3.23
N LYS A 6 -11.07 16.99 3.37
CA LYS A 6 -12.05 17.98 2.90
C LYS A 6 -12.16 18.06 1.36
N SER A 7 -11.10 17.67 0.64
CA SER A 7 -11.01 17.77 -0.83
C SER A 7 -11.46 16.50 -1.56
N PHE A 8 -11.43 15.35 -0.89
CA PHE A 8 -12.05 14.14 -1.39
C PHE A 8 -13.54 14.20 -1.04
N LYS A 9 -14.43 14.01 -2.03
CA LYS A 9 -15.80 13.58 -1.76
C LYS A 9 -15.74 12.15 -1.21
N VAL A 10 -15.25 11.98 0.01
CA VAL A 10 -15.47 10.76 0.77
C VAL A 10 -16.96 10.80 1.09
N PRO A 11 -17.77 9.90 0.52
CA PRO A 11 -19.18 9.89 0.88
C PRO A 11 -19.25 9.65 2.38
N GLN A 12 -20.03 10.46 3.11
CA GLN A 12 -20.32 10.29 4.55
C GLN A 12 -21.15 9.02 4.80
N LEU A 13 -20.83 7.92 4.10
CA LEU A 13 -21.50 6.65 4.28
C LEU A 13 -21.12 6.17 5.66
N ALA A 14 -22.17 6.08 6.49
CA ALA A 14 -22.17 5.49 7.81
C ALA A 14 -21.19 4.32 7.84
N LEU A 15 -20.20 4.43 8.74
CA LEU A 15 -19.28 3.36 9.07
C LEU A 15 -20.12 2.08 9.25
N PRO A 16 -20.08 1.10 8.34
CA PRO A 16 -20.54 -0.21 8.72
C PRO A 16 -19.54 -0.62 9.79
N LEU A 17 -20.07 -0.89 10.97
CA LEU A 17 -19.36 -1.46 12.09
C LEU A 17 -18.89 -2.87 11.65
N VAL A 18 -17.89 -2.94 10.78
CA VAL A 18 -17.23 -4.19 10.41
C VAL A 18 -16.40 -4.54 11.63
N ARG A 19 -17.01 -5.28 12.55
CA ARG A 19 -16.31 -6.04 13.58
C ARG A 19 -15.32 -6.94 12.86
N CYS A 20 -14.05 -6.58 12.90
CA CYS A 20 -12.98 -7.56 12.80
C CYS A 20 -13.17 -8.53 13.98
N PHE A 21 -13.37 -9.81 13.69
CA PHE A 21 -13.57 -10.83 14.70
C PHE A 21 -12.27 -11.02 15.51
N ASN A 22 -12.37 -10.70 16.81
CA ASN A 22 -11.56 -11.10 17.97
C ASN A 22 -10.04 -11.27 17.81
N SER A 23 -9.28 -10.30 18.31
CA SER A 23 -8.03 -10.56 19.03
C SER A 23 -8.40 -10.84 20.50
N HIS A 24 -7.97 -11.97 21.07
CA HIS A 24 -8.38 -12.41 22.41
C HIS A 24 -7.59 -11.80 23.57
N ASP A 25 -6.75 -10.80 23.33
CA ASP A 25 -5.96 -10.14 24.36
C ASP A 25 -6.41 -8.68 24.49
N GLY A 26 -6.84 -8.29 25.70
CA GLY A 26 -7.53 -7.03 26.03
C GLY A 26 -6.69 -5.75 25.96
N HIS A 27 -5.77 -5.64 25.00
CA HIS A 27 -5.21 -4.36 24.59
C HIS A 27 -5.99 -3.88 23.36
N ASP A 28 -6.41 -2.62 23.33
CA ASP A 28 -6.99 -1.94 22.17
C ASP A 28 -5.88 -1.71 21.10
N GLY A 29 -5.13 -2.77 20.79
CA GLY A 29 -3.75 -2.81 20.30
C GLY A 29 -3.61 -2.52 18.82
N SER A 30 -4.36 -1.54 18.32
CA SER A 30 -4.36 -1.05 16.95
C SER A 30 -4.11 0.45 16.97
N PHE A 31 -3.24 0.95 16.10
CA PHE A 31 -3.10 2.40 15.89
C PHE A 31 -4.37 3.01 15.28
N LYS A 32 -4.55 4.32 15.48
CA LYS A 32 -5.65 5.12 14.91
C LYS A 32 -5.10 6.10 13.89
N PHE A 33 -5.98 6.63 13.03
CA PHE A 33 -5.58 7.57 11.98
C PHE A 33 -5.16 8.92 12.59
N SER A 34 -5.74 9.26 13.74
CA SER A 34 -5.33 10.41 14.54
C SER A 34 -3.88 10.33 15.01
N ASP A 35 -3.29 9.14 15.03
CA ASP A 35 -1.93 8.88 15.49
C ASP A 35 -0.94 8.97 14.31
N LEU A 36 -1.42 9.33 13.10
CA LEU A 36 -0.59 9.44 11.91
C LEU A 36 0.34 10.66 11.97
N ASN A 37 1.63 10.39 12.05
CA ASN A 37 2.67 11.39 11.93
C ASN A 37 3.02 11.66 10.46
N ILE A 38 3.02 12.92 10.03
CA ILE A 38 3.33 13.27 8.63
C ILE A 38 4.57 14.18 8.61
N GLN A 39 5.66 13.63 8.11
CA GLN A 39 6.91 14.33 7.85
C GLN A 39 7.11 14.50 6.34
N LEU A 40 6.87 15.72 5.85
CA LEU A 40 7.08 16.03 4.44
C LEU A 40 8.57 16.24 4.11
N THR A 41 9.03 15.69 2.98
CA THR A 41 10.37 16.00 2.45
C THR A 41 10.52 17.50 2.15
N ARG A 42 11.73 18.02 2.33
CA ARG A 42 12.14 19.36 1.86
C ARG A 42 12.73 19.32 0.45
N HIS A 43 13.11 18.13 -0.03
CA HIS A 43 13.77 17.91 -1.30
C HIS A 43 12.89 17.01 -2.17
N HIS A 44 12.16 17.64 -3.10
CA HIS A 44 11.29 16.94 -4.03
C HIS A 44 12.08 16.47 -5.25
N ARG A 45 11.83 15.24 -5.69
CA ARG A 45 12.41 14.76 -6.95
C ARG A 45 11.59 15.33 -8.12
N PRO A 46 12.24 15.58 -9.27
CA PRO A 46 11.51 15.94 -10.49
C PRO A 46 10.46 14.88 -10.83
N LYS A 47 9.24 15.31 -11.18
CA LYS A 47 8.19 14.39 -11.60
C LYS A 47 8.66 13.65 -12.88
N PRO A 48 8.42 12.34 -12.98
CA PRO A 48 8.83 11.56 -14.15
C PRO A 48 8.03 11.96 -15.40
N ASP A 49 8.57 11.66 -16.58
CA ASP A 49 7.85 11.78 -17.84
C ASP A 49 6.71 10.75 -17.90
N TYR A 50 5.46 11.24 -17.76
CA TYR A 50 4.25 10.42 -17.76
C TYR A 50 4.02 9.67 -19.09
N GLY A 51 4.65 10.09 -20.20
CA GLY A 51 4.60 9.38 -21.49
C GLY A 51 5.50 8.14 -21.56
N LYS A 52 6.47 8.01 -20.66
CA LYS A 52 7.49 6.94 -20.67
C LYS A 52 7.55 6.11 -19.40
N LEU A 53 6.49 6.15 -18.59
CA LEU A 53 6.42 5.40 -17.34
C LEU A 53 6.56 3.89 -17.58
N MET A 54 7.43 3.28 -16.79
CA MET A 54 7.60 1.83 -16.69
C MET A 54 7.17 1.37 -15.30
N PHE A 55 6.55 0.20 -15.22
CA PHE A 55 6.12 -0.39 -13.95
C PHE A 55 7.32 -0.58 -13.01
N GLY A 56 7.17 -0.15 -11.74
CA GLY A 56 8.16 -0.39 -10.68
C GLY A 56 9.48 0.38 -10.79
N LYS A 57 9.52 1.48 -11.56
CA LYS A 57 10.77 2.25 -11.78
C LYS A 57 10.78 3.64 -11.14
N ASN A 58 9.62 4.27 -10.98
CA ASN A 58 9.49 5.58 -10.36
C ASN A 58 8.67 5.45 -9.09
N PHE A 59 9.03 6.19 -8.04
CA PHE A 59 8.34 6.17 -6.76
C PHE A 59 8.04 7.59 -6.26
N SER A 60 7.03 7.75 -5.41
CA SER A 60 6.72 8.98 -4.70
C SER A 60 7.82 9.36 -3.73
N ASP A 61 7.93 10.66 -3.44
CA ASP A 61 8.90 11.22 -2.49
C ASP A 61 8.71 10.78 -1.04
N HIS A 62 7.56 10.21 -0.73
CA HIS A 62 7.21 9.73 0.60
C HIS A 62 6.87 8.24 0.56
N MET A 63 7.01 7.62 1.72
CA MET A 63 6.53 6.30 2.04
C MET A 63 5.75 6.33 3.35
N PHE A 64 4.85 5.37 3.52
CA PHE A 64 4.24 5.08 4.81
C PHE A 64 5.00 3.94 5.48
N GLU A 65 5.12 3.97 6.80
CA GLU A 65 5.67 2.88 7.58
C GLU A 65 5.09 2.84 8.99
N VAL A 66 5.00 1.63 9.54
CA VAL A 66 4.59 1.37 10.91
C VAL A 66 5.20 0.05 11.38
N GLN A 67 5.70 0.02 12.61
CA GLN A 67 6.31 -1.14 13.22
C GLN A 67 5.33 -1.82 14.19
N TRP A 68 5.52 -3.12 14.40
CA TRP A 68 4.85 -3.88 15.43
C TRP A 68 5.88 -4.70 16.20
N SER A 69 5.76 -4.72 17.52
CA SER A 69 6.52 -5.60 18.40
C SER A 69 5.59 -6.37 19.34
N LYS A 70 6.06 -7.52 19.82
CA LYS A 70 5.32 -8.33 20.80
C LYS A 70 5.13 -7.58 22.12
N GLU A 71 6.09 -6.74 22.49
CA GLU A 71 6.11 -5.98 23.74
C GLU A 71 5.17 -4.78 23.70
N ASN A 72 5.19 -3.99 22.61
CA ASN A 72 4.49 -2.71 22.54
C ASN A 72 3.26 -2.72 21.61
N GLY A 73 3.05 -3.79 20.86
CA GLY A 73 2.03 -3.82 19.81
C GLY A 73 2.44 -2.95 18.62
N TRP A 74 1.45 -2.34 17.95
CA TRP A 74 1.72 -1.42 16.85
C TRP A 74 2.22 -0.07 17.38
N GLU A 75 3.29 0.43 16.78
CA GLU A 75 3.84 1.75 17.05
C GLU A 75 3.09 2.88 16.32
N GLU A 76 3.54 4.12 16.50
CA GLU A 76 2.99 5.30 15.83
C GLU A 76 3.21 5.22 14.30
N PRO A 77 2.14 5.22 13.50
CA PRO A 77 2.27 5.19 12.04
C PRO A 77 2.83 6.50 11.50
N ARG A 78 3.71 6.43 10.50
CA ARG A 78 4.35 7.62 9.93
C ARG A 78 4.35 7.64 8.40
N ILE A 79 4.12 8.83 7.83
CA ILE A 79 4.44 9.16 6.44
C ILE A 79 5.74 9.96 6.47
N ALA A 80 6.80 9.40 5.91
CA ALA A 80 8.13 9.99 5.93
C ALA A 80 8.71 10.08 4.50
N PRO A 81 9.80 10.86 4.28
CA PRO A 81 10.52 10.81 3.01
C PRO A 81 10.96 9.39 2.67
N LEU A 82 10.83 8.98 1.41
CA LEU A 82 11.23 7.65 0.95
C LEU A 82 12.71 7.40 1.27
N HIS A 83 12.99 6.31 1.97
CA HIS A 83 14.35 5.90 2.33
C HIS A 83 14.54 4.38 2.19
N ASN A 84 15.78 3.91 2.35
CA ASN A 84 16.09 2.49 2.38
C ASN A 84 15.66 1.88 3.72
N LEU A 85 15.12 0.67 3.70
CA LEU A 85 14.84 -0.10 4.91
C LEU A 85 16.15 -0.62 5.51
N SER A 86 16.32 -0.44 6.82
CA SER A 86 17.42 -1.04 7.58
C SER A 86 16.94 -2.35 8.19
N LEU A 87 17.36 -3.47 7.61
CA LEU A 87 16.97 -4.81 8.06
C LEU A 87 18.19 -5.58 8.57
N HIS A 88 18.01 -6.32 9.67
CA HIS A 88 19.03 -7.24 10.15
C HIS A 88 19.24 -8.36 9.11
N PRO A 89 20.48 -8.82 8.84
CA PRO A 89 20.73 -9.89 7.86
C PRO A 89 20.02 -11.21 8.17
N ALA A 90 19.75 -11.48 9.45
CA ALA A 90 19.00 -12.64 9.91
C ALA A 90 17.47 -12.44 9.90
N ALA A 91 16.96 -11.30 9.40
CA ALA A 91 15.53 -11.03 9.35
C ALA A 91 14.78 -12.18 8.66
N THR A 92 13.68 -12.63 9.28
CA THR A 92 12.90 -13.76 8.80
C THR A 92 12.31 -13.57 7.40
N SER A 93 12.05 -12.32 7.00
CA SER A 93 11.69 -11.97 5.61
C SER A 93 12.80 -12.34 4.60
N LEU A 94 14.06 -12.20 4.98
CA LEU A 94 15.21 -12.55 4.14
C LEU A 94 15.53 -14.05 4.18
N GLN A 95 15.40 -14.67 5.35
CA GLN A 95 15.78 -16.08 5.56
C GLN A 95 14.71 -17.08 5.13
N TYR A 96 13.43 -16.73 5.35
CA TYR A 96 12.30 -17.64 5.18
C TYR A 96 11.18 -17.08 4.29
N ALA A 97 11.39 -15.92 3.66
CA ALA A 97 10.39 -15.25 2.83
C ALA A 97 9.06 -15.02 3.56
N ILE A 98 9.11 -14.73 4.87
CA ILE A 98 7.95 -14.30 5.65
C ILE A 98 7.67 -12.83 5.30
N GLU A 99 6.99 -12.65 4.17
CA GLU A 99 6.62 -11.36 3.60
C GLU A 99 5.27 -11.42 2.86
N LEU A 100 4.57 -10.28 2.85
CA LEU A 100 3.27 -10.10 2.20
C LEU A 100 3.33 -8.87 1.32
N LYS A 101 2.85 -9.00 0.07
CA LYS A 101 2.80 -7.87 -0.87
C LYS A 101 1.41 -7.67 -1.43
N ARG A 102 0.96 -6.41 -1.49
CA ARG A 102 -0.28 -6.00 -2.18
C ARG A 102 -0.03 -4.79 -3.06
N ALA A 103 -0.59 -4.80 -4.26
CA ALA A 103 -0.42 -3.73 -5.23
C ALA A 103 -1.75 -3.13 -5.71
N PRO A 104 -2.54 -2.47 -4.85
CA PRO A 104 -3.74 -1.80 -5.32
C PRO A 104 -3.39 -0.58 -6.20
N ALA A 105 -4.27 -0.23 -7.14
CA ALA A 105 -3.99 0.84 -8.08
C ALA A 105 -5.23 1.71 -8.35
N VAL A 106 -5.02 3.02 -8.45
CA VAL A 106 -6.06 4.03 -8.68
C VAL A 106 -5.80 4.75 -9.98
N ARG A 107 -6.81 4.79 -10.85
CA ARG A 107 -6.78 5.59 -12.08
C ARG A 107 -7.00 7.06 -11.76
N SER A 108 -6.20 7.94 -12.36
CA SER A 108 -6.52 9.36 -12.39
C SER A 108 -7.69 9.60 -13.35
N SER A 109 -8.67 10.39 -12.91
CA SER A 109 -9.74 10.85 -13.79
C SER A 109 -9.39 12.22 -14.39
N PRO A 110 -9.69 12.47 -15.67
CA PRO A 110 -9.62 13.81 -16.26
C PRO A 110 -10.55 14.84 -15.58
N SER A 111 -11.61 14.38 -14.91
CA SER A 111 -12.61 15.26 -14.24
C SER A 111 -12.27 15.62 -12.80
N GLY A 112 -11.09 15.24 -12.30
CA GLY A 112 -10.62 15.58 -10.94
C GLY A 112 -11.25 14.80 -9.79
N GLY A 113 -12.13 13.84 -10.09
CA GLY A 113 -12.57 12.83 -9.13
C GLY A 113 -11.62 11.63 -9.12
N HIS A 114 -11.03 11.30 -7.98
CA HIS A 114 -10.36 10.01 -7.80
C HIS A 114 -11.32 9.09 -7.04
N PRO A 115 -12.18 8.31 -7.73
CA PRO A 115 -12.92 7.28 -7.05
C PRO A 115 -11.90 6.30 -6.49
N LEU A 116 -11.76 6.27 -5.16
CA LEU A 116 -11.09 5.17 -4.50
C LEU A 116 -11.82 3.89 -4.98
N PRO A 117 -11.10 2.87 -5.46
CA PRO A 117 -11.75 1.62 -5.86
C PRO A 117 -12.62 1.14 -4.69
N PRO A 118 -13.82 0.58 -4.93
CA PRO A 118 -14.68 0.06 -3.86
C PRO A 118 -13.91 -0.90 -2.93
N ASP A 119 -13.04 -1.71 -3.52
CA ASP A 119 -12.11 -2.62 -2.82
C ASP A 119 -11.13 -1.92 -1.86
N TRP A 120 -10.96 -0.59 -1.89
CA TRP A 120 -10.14 0.14 -0.91
C TRP A 120 -10.94 0.48 0.34
N LEU A 121 -12.25 0.75 0.21
CA LEU A 121 -13.14 0.94 1.34
C LEU A 121 -13.63 -0.39 1.91
N ASP A 122 -13.71 -1.46 1.09
CA ASP A 122 -14.25 -2.77 1.46
C ASP A 122 -13.21 -3.90 1.61
N ALA A 123 -11.89 -3.67 1.46
CA ALA A 123 -10.94 -4.77 1.63
C ALA A 123 -10.44 -4.95 3.07
N PRO A 124 -11.05 -5.85 3.85
CA PRO A 124 -10.33 -6.77 4.70
C PRO A 124 -10.73 -8.21 4.30
N PRO A 125 -10.16 -8.77 3.21
CA PRO A 125 -9.97 -10.23 3.25
C PRO A 125 -8.64 -10.77 2.72
N LEU A 126 -8.01 -10.16 1.71
CA LEU A 126 -6.83 -10.77 1.08
C LEU A 126 -5.54 -10.56 1.87
N SER A 127 -5.30 -9.36 2.42
CA SER A 127 -4.17 -9.12 3.31
C SER A 127 -4.31 -9.92 4.61
N TYR A 128 -5.53 -9.97 5.16
CA TYR A 128 -5.88 -10.77 6.33
C TYR A 128 -5.58 -12.26 6.12
N ARG A 129 -6.14 -12.87 5.05
CA ARG A 129 -5.94 -14.30 4.79
C ARG A 129 -4.48 -14.66 4.53
N SER A 130 -3.74 -13.81 3.82
CA SER A 130 -2.32 -14.05 3.58
C SER A 130 -1.50 -13.88 4.86
N ALA A 131 -1.79 -12.86 5.69
CA ALA A 131 -1.16 -12.66 6.98
C ALA A 131 -1.42 -13.83 7.92
N SER A 132 -2.67 -14.27 8.07
CA SER A 132 -3.02 -15.43 8.88
C SER A 132 -2.32 -16.71 8.39
N ARG A 133 -2.18 -16.90 7.07
CA ARG A 133 -1.46 -18.07 6.50
C ARG A 133 0.02 -18.09 6.86
N GLN A 134 0.64 -16.92 6.97
CA GLN A 134 2.05 -16.77 7.35
C GLN A 134 2.25 -16.49 8.84
N ASN A 135 1.18 -16.55 9.65
CA ASN A 135 1.20 -16.22 11.07
C ASN A 135 1.71 -14.79 11.38
N MET A 136 1.49 -13.86 10.46
CA MET A 136 1.87 -12.45 10.58
C MET A 136 0.76 -11.64 11.24
N LYS A 137 1.13 -10.51 11.86
CA LYS A 137 0.16 -9.63 12.54
C LYS A 137 -0.70 -8.88 11.56
N GLU A 138 -1.99 -8.81 11.84
CA GLU A 138 -2.93 -8.17 10.94
C GLU A 138 -2.80 -6.64 11.03
N CYS A 139 -2.49 -6.01 9.90
CA CYS A 139 -2.45 -4.56 9.83
C CYS A 139 -3.87 -3.98 10.02
N PRO A 140 -4.06 -3.01 10.94
CA PRO A 140 -5.34 -2.38 11.19
C PRO A 140 -6.04 -1.80 9.97
N SER A 141 -7.37 -1.79 9.98
CA SER A 141 -8.22 -1.23 8.91
C SER A 141 -7.96 0.26 8.65
N ILE A 142 -7.42 0.97 9.63
CA ILE A 142 -7.04 2.37 9.57
C ILE A 142 -5.93 2.66 8.55
N PHE A 143 -5.12 1.64 8.22
CA PHE A 143 -4.09 1.68 7.18
C PHE A 143 -4.63 2.23 5.85
N ARG A 144 -5.91 1.99 5.57
CA ARG A 144 -6.61 2.52 4.38
C ARG A 144 -6.57 4.05 4.29
N TYR A 145 -6.68 4.76 5.40
CA TYR A 145 -6.67 6.22 5.41
C TYR A 145 -5.26 6.77 5.22
N ALA A 146 -4.24 6.08 5.73
CA ALA A 146 -2.85 6.42 5.46
C ALA A 146 -2.53 6.28 3.96
N ASN A 147 -3.11 5.29 3.26
CA ASN A 147 -2.97 5.18 1.80
C ASN A 147 -3.54 6.40 1.07
N VAL A 148 -4.68 6.93 1.52
CA VAL A 148 -5.29 8.13 0.92
C VAL A 148 -4.40 9.36 1.12
N GLU A 149 -3.81 9.51 2.30
CA GLU A 149 -2.89 10.62 2.59
C GLU A 149 -1.58 10.48 1.80
N LEU A 150 -1.00 9.28 1.72
CA LEU A 150 0.21 9.04 0.91
C LEU A 150 -0.06 9.27 -0.59
N PHE A 151 -1.22 8.86 -1.08
CA PHE A 151 -1.63 9.17 -2.44
C PHE A 151 -1.71 10.68 -2.68
N ALA A 152 -2.20 11.43 -1.68
CA ALA A 152 -2.32 12.87 -1.78
C ALA A 152 -0.97 13.59 -1.82
N THR A 153 0.06 13.10 -1.13
CA THR A 153 1.41 13.69 -1.21
C THR A 153 2.08 13.45 -2.56
N GLY A 154 1.77 12.33 -3.23
CA GLY A 154 2.37 11.93 -4.50
C GLY A 154 1.63 12.35 -5.77
N ARG A 155 0.60 13.23 -5.70
CA ARG A 155 -0.31 13.46 -6.84
C ARG A 155 0.39 13.88 -8.13
N GLY A 156 0.12 13.10 -9.18
CA GLY A 156 0.46 13.41 -10.58
C GLY A 156 -0.57 14.33 -11.28
N PRO A 157 -0.35 14.63 -12.57
CA PRO A 157 -1.30 15.39 -13.39
C PRO A 157 -2.62 14.62 -13.57
N GLN A 158 -3.74 15.32 -13.74
CA GLN A 158 -5.03 14.67 -13.99
C GLN A 158 -5.14 14.27 -15.46
N ASN A 159 -4.88 13.01 -15.78
CA ASN A 159 -5.10 12.44 -17.11
C ASN A 159 -5.47 10.97 -17.03
N ASP A 160 -5.91 10.38 -18.15
CA ASP A 160 -6.34 8.98 -18.25
C ASP A 160 -5.20 8.01 -18.66
N LYS A 161 -3.95 8.50 -18.71
CA LYS A 161 -2.81 7.79 -19.30
C LYS A 161 -1.94 7.05 -18.29
N PHE A 162 -2.16 7.26 -16.98
CA PHE A 162 -1.44 6.54 -15.94
C PHE A 162 -2.36 6.09 -14.81
N VAL A 163 -1.86 5.13 -14.04
CA VAL A 163 -2.42 4.64 -12.78
C VAL A 163 -1.38 4.90 -11.71
N GLN A 164 -1.81 5.29 -10.53
CA GLN A 164 -0.91 5.33 -9.38
C GLN A 164 -1.16 4.08 -8.53
N ALA A 165 -0.10 3.28 -8.38
CA ALA A 165 -0.12 2.00 -7.72
C ALA A 165 0.59 2.11 -6.36
N SER A 166 -0.10 1.71 -5.31
CA SER A 166 0.49 1.54 -3.98
C SER A 166 1.14 0.16 -3.94
N SER A 167 2.37 0.04 -3.48
CA SER A 167 2.98 -1.25 -3.12
C SER A 167 3.08 -1.32 -1.62
N VAL A 168 2.25 -2.17 -1.01
CA VAL A 168 2.24 -2.46 0.42
C VAL A 168 3.09 -3.70 0.64
N ILE A 169 4.01 -3.62 1.59
CA ILE A 169 4.90 -4.70 1.99
C ILE A 169 4.77 -4.84 3.50
N GLN A 170 4.55 -6.06 3.99
CA GLN A 170 4.70 -6.38 5.39
C GLN A 170 5.72 -7.50 5.53
N ASP A 171 6.73 -7.28 6.36
CA ASP A 171 7.88 -8.16 6.53
C ASP A 171 8.10 -8.45 8.01
N GLU A 172 8.36 -9.70 8.37
CA GLU A 172 8.80 -10.04 9.74
C GLU A 172 10.32 -9.83 9.85
N THR A 173 10.74 -9.13 10.90
CA THR A 173 12.10 -8.62 11.09
C THR A 173 12.83 -9.23 12.29
N ASP A 174 12.33 -10.35 12.80
CA ASP A 174 12.93 -11.04 13.93
C ASP A 174 14.41 -11.38 13.65
N GLU A 175 15.26 -11.16 14.65
CA GLU A 175 16.70 -11.42 14.58
C GLU A 175 17.06 -12.84 15.04
N THR A 176 16.06 -13.64 15.43
CA THR A 176 16.26 -15.04 15.81
C THR A 176 16.19 -15.95 14.60
N ALA A 177 17.10 -16.93 14.53
CA ALA A 177 17.11 -17.96 13.48
C ALA A 177 15.94 -18.97 13.59
N GLY A 178 14.94 -18.69 14.45
CA GLY A 178 13.78 -19.54 14.70
C GLY A 178 12.50 -18.98 14.05
N PRO A 179 11.49 -19.82 13.76
CA PRO A 179 10.27 -19.41 13.06
C PRO A 179 9.23 -18.68 13.95
N SER A 180 9.62 -18.19 15.12
CA SER A 180 8.73 -17.42 16.00
C SER A 180 8.91 -15.93 15.74
N SER A 181 7.85 -15.23 15.31
CA SER A 181 7.90 -13.78 15.07
C SER A 181 7.65 -12.96 16.33
N SER A 182 8.57 -12.06 16.64
CA SER A 182 8.45 -11.03 17.69
C SER A 182 8.29 -9.61 17.13
N THR A 183 8.73 -9.34 15.89
CA THR A 183 8.71 -7.99 15.30
C THR A 183 8.34 -8.01 13.81
N SER A 184 7.47 -7.08 13.40
CA SER A 184 7.05 -6.94 12.00
C SER A 184 7.06 -5.48 11.57
N ASN A 185 7.41 -5.21 10.32
CA ASN A 185 7.36 -3.89 9.71
C ASN A 185 6.36 -3.89 8.56
N THR A 186 5.48 -2.90 8.54
CA THR A 186 4.61 -2.64 7.38
C THR A 186 5.04 -1.34 6.73
N SER A 187 5.35 -1.39 5.44
CA SER A 187 5.76 -0.24 4.63
C SER A 187 4.91 -0.13 3.38
N MET A 188 4.74 1.09 2.87
CA MET A 188 4.06 1.32 1.60
C MET A 188 4.69 2.46 0.82
N VAL A 189 4.80 2.24 -0.49
CA VAL A 189 5.34 3.20 -1.46
C VAL A 189 4.36 3.39 -2.62
N GLU A 190 4.25 4.60 -3.14
CA GLU A 190 3.45 4.87 -4.34
C GLU A 190 4.33 4.90 -5.57
N SER A 191 3.82 4.38 -6.69
CA SER A 191 4.51 4.35 -7.98
C SER A 191 3.55 4.75 -9.10
N PRO A 192 3.87 5.79 -9.92
CA PRO A 192 3.12 6.06 -11.14
C PRO A 192 3.46 5.02 -12.22
N VAL A 193 2.43 4.39 -12.77
CA VAL A 193 2.51 3.36 -13.80
C VAL A 193 1.78 3.83 -15.06
N GLY A 194 2.48 3.85 -16.19
CA GLY A 194 1.88 4.21 -17.47
C GLY A 194 0.92 3.13 -17.96
N ILE A 195 -0.26 3.54 -18.44
CA ILE A 195 -1.17 2.64 -19.15
C ILE A 195 -0.72 2.57 -20.60
N LYS A 196 0.05 1.55 -20.93
CA LYS A 196 0.26 1.19 -22.33
C LYS A 196 -0.99 0.47 -22.82
N LYS A 197 -1.68 1.05 -23.81
CA LYS A 197 -2.65 0.29 -24.62
C LYS A 197 -1.83 -0.71 -25.43
N TYR A 198 -1.72 -1.95 -24.93
CA TYR A 198 -1.05 -3.02 -25.65
C TYR A 198 -1.90 -3.39 -26.85
N THR A 199 -1.48 -2.98 -28.04
CA THR A 199 -2.09 -3.37 -29.32
C THR A 199 -1.57 -4.70 -29.84
N LYS A 200 -0.56 -5.29 -29.18
CA LYS A 200 0.03 -6.57 -29.58
C LYS A 200 -0.78 -7.73 -29.02
N GLN A 201 -1.04 -8.71 -29.87
CA GLN A 201 -1.55 -10.01 -29.46
C GLN A 201 -0.60 -10.66 -28.45
N ILE A 202 -1.17 -11.25 -27.41
CA ILE A 202 -0.43 -11.93 -26.35
C ILE A 202 -0.74 -13.40 -26.45
N TYR A 203 0.30 -14.22 -26.57
CA TYR A 203 0.20 -15.67 -26.64
C TYR A 203 0.76 -16.32 -25.37
N THR A 204 0.19 -17.45 -24.97
CA THR A 204 0.79 -18.32 -23.96
C THR A 204 2.06 -18.95 -24.51
N LYS A 205 2.87 -19.53 -23.62
CA LYS A 205 4.02 -20.36 -24.02
C LYS A 205 3.60 -21.58 -24.86
N THR A 206 2.35 -22.02 -24.73
CA THR A 206 1.76 -23.13 -25.50
C THR A 206 1.18 -22.68 -26.84
N GLY A 207 1.24 -21.39 -27.18
CA GLY A 207 0.77 -20.84 -28.45
C GLY A 207 -0.70 -20.43 -28.49
N GLU A 208 -1.41 -20.49 -27.36
CA GLU A 208 -2.80 -20.06 -27.27
C GLU A 208 -2.90 -18.54 -27.17
N LEU A 209 -3.81 -17.94 -27.94
CA LEU A 209 -4.05 -16.49 -27.89
C LEU A 209 -4.80 -16.12 -26.61
N ILE A 210 -4.15 -15.37 -25.71
CA ILE A 210 -4.71 -14.93 -24.43
C ILE A 210 -5.67 -13.75 -24.64
N ARG A 211 -5.33 -12.85 -25.57
CA ARG A 211 -6.12 -11.65 -25.83
C ARG A 211 -5.97 -11.22 -27.28
N ASN A 212 -7.10 -11.20 -28.00
CA ASN A 212 -7.21 -10.58 -29.31
C ASN A 212 -7.70 -9.14 -29.10
N HIS A 213 -6.98 -8.15 -29.63
CA HIS A 213 -7.50 -6.79 -29.73
C HIS A 213 -8.03 -6.64 -31.17
N PRO A 214 -9.29 -6.25 -31.40
CA PRO A 214 -9.69 -5.84 -32.74
C PRO A 214 -8.81 -4.66 -33.14
N GLU A 215 -8.18 -4.75 -34.31
CA GLU A 215 -7.49 -3.62 -34.92
C GLU A 215 -8.46 -2.43 -35.00
N ALA A 216 -7.94 -1.24 -34.73
CA ALA A 216 -8.70 0.01 -34.79
C ALA A 216 -9.07 0.36 -36.24
#